data_AF-A0A7X4B3F8-F1
#
_entry.id   AF-A0A7X4B3F8-F1
#
_cell.length_a   1.000
_cell.length_b   1.000
_cell.length_c   1.000
_cell.angle_alpha   90.00
_cell.angle_beta   90.00
_cell.angle_gamma   90.00
#
_symmetry.space_group_name_H-M   'P 1'
#
loop_
_entity.id
_entity.type
_entity.pdbx_description
1 polymer ?
#
loop_
_entity_poly.entity_id
_entity_poly.type
_entity_poly.pdbx_seq_one_letter_code
_entity_poly.pdbx_strand_id
1 'polypeptide(L)'
;MEEQFRQLLEEEFSRYGFPLDTKQIEQLTIYRTELQRWNTHTNLTAITEDTEIIHRHFLDSVSVLNHCNIRTGDSVVDIGTGAGFPGIVLKIYIPDIRLTLI
;
A
#
# COMPACT_ATOMS: atom_id res chain seq x y z
N MET A 1 12.02 15.62 -1.19
CA MET A 1 11.23 14.90 -0.17
C MET A 1 10.24 13.96 -0.85
N GLU A 2 9.23 14.42 -1.59
CA GLU A 2 8.31 13.51 -2.32
C GLU A 2 9.02 12.73 -3.44
N GLU A 3 9.84 13.39 -4.26
CA GLU A 3 10.59 12.72 -5.33
C GLU A 3 11.52 11.61 -4.83
N GLN A 4 12.15 11.82 -3.66
CA GLN A 4 13.00 10.81 -3.01
C GLN A 4 12.17 9.61 -2.54
N PHE A 5 10.96 9.85 -2.03
CA PHE A 5 10.05 8.78 -1.64
C PHE A 5 9.60 7.95 -2.84
N ARG A 6 9.27 8.60 -3.97
CA ARG A 6 8.85 7.91 -5.20
C ARG A 6 9.97 7.01 -5.74
N GLN A 7 11.20 7.53 -5.78
CA GLN A 7 12.37 6.75 -6.19
C GLN A 7 12.61 5.55 -5.28
N LEU A 8 12.60 5.77 -3.95
CA LEU A 8 12.76 4.69 -2.98
C LEU A 8 11.64 3.64 -3.10
N LEU A 9 10.39 4.08 -3.25
CA LEU A 9 9.23 3.20 -3.41
C LEU A 9 9.39 2.31 -4.65
N GLU A 10 9.74 2.90 -5.80
CA GLU A 10 9.95 2.16 -7.05
C GLU A 10 11.11 1.16 -6.93
N GLU A 11 12.24 1.59 -6.35
CA GLU A 11 13.41 0.74 -6.14
C GLU A 11 13.10 -0.46 -5.25
N GLU A 12 12.45 -0.25 -4.10
CA GLU A 12 12.12 -1.33 -3.18
C GLU A 12 11.05 -2.26 -3.76
N PHE A 13 9.97 -1.74 -4.34
CA PHE A 13 8.95 -2.60 -4.96
C PHE A 13 9.52 -3.46 -6.09
N SER A 14 10.39 -2.89 -6.94
CA SER A 14 11.11 -3.64 -7.97
C SER A 14 12.03 -4.72 -7.36
N ARG A 15 12.81 -4.37 -6.32
CA ARG A 15 13.71 -5.29 -5.61
C ARG A 15 12.98 -6.51 -5.03
N TYR A 16 11.78 -6.32 -4.49
CA TYR A 16 10.99 -7.39 -3.87
C TYR A 16 10.08 -8.14 -4.86
N GLY A 17 10.15 -7.83 -6.16
CA GLY A 17 9.41 -8.56 -7.20
C GLY A 17 7.97 -8.08 -7.41
N PHE A 18 7.63 -6.89 -6.94
CA PHE A 18 6.32 -6.26 -7.10
C PHE A 18 6.45 -4.95 -7.88
N PRO A 19 6.91 -4.93 -9.15
CA PRO A 19 7.08 -3.68 -9.88
C PRO A 19 5.77 -2.88 -9.94
N LEU A 20 5.90 -1.55 -9.83
CA LEU A 20 4.79 -0.60 -9.87
C LEU A 20 4.78 0.15 -11.19
N ASP A 21 3.59 0.48 -11.68
CA ASP A 21 3.44 1.47 -12.74
C ASP A 21 3.40 2.90 -12.20
N THR A 22 3.49 3.89 -13.09
CA THR A 22 3.50 5.32 -12.73
C THR A 22 2.27 5.74 -11.92
N LYS A 23 1.10 5.19 -12.24
CA LYS A 23 -0.16 5.52 -11.56
C LYS A 23 -0.18 4.92 -10.14
N GLN A 24 0.33 3.71 -9.98
CA GLN A 24 0.43 3.06 -8.67
C GLN A 24 1.44 3.79 -7.76
N ILE A 25 2.57 4.23 -8.30
CA ILE A 25 3.54 5.09 -7.57
C ILE A 25 2.84 6.37 -7.10
N GLU A 26 2.09 7.04 -7.98
CA GLU A 26 1.34 8.25 -7.62
C GLU A 26 0.30 7.97 -6.52
N GLN A 27 -0.48 6.90 -6.65
CA GLN A 27 -1.51 6.54 -5.67
C GLN A 27 -0.94 6.18 -4.31
N LEU A 28 0.17 5.42 -4.25
CA LEU A 28 0.84 5.10 -2.99
C LEU A 28 1.50 6.32 -2.35
N THR A 29 1.99 7.27 -3.17
CA THR A 29 2.52 8.55 -2.67
C THR A 29 1.43 9.41 -2.04
N ILE A 30 0.26 9.50 -2.68
CA ILE A 30 -0.92 10.17 -2.11
C ILE A 30 -1.35 9.46 -0.83
N TYR A 31 -1.42 8.12 -0.84
CA TYR A 31 -1.84 7.35 0.32
C TYR A 31 -0.88 7.54 1.51
N ARG A 32 0.43 7.55 1.28
CA ARG A 32 1.43 7.86 2.31
C ARG A 32 1.22 9.25 2.90
N THR A 33 0.94 10.24 2.05
CA THR A 33 0.73 11.63 2.48
C THR A 33 -0.51 11.74 3.37
N GLU A 34 -1.62 11.12 2.95
CA GLU A 34 -2.84 11.09 3.76
C GLU A 34 -2.66 10.29 5.04
N LEU A 35 -1.96 9.15 5.00
CA LEU A 35 -1.64 8.37 6.20
C LEU A 35 -0.92 9.21 7.24
N GLN A 36 0.16 9.90 6.86
CA GLN A 36 0.92 10.78 7.77
C GLN A 36 0.05 11.93 8.29
N ARG A 37 -0.74 12.56 7.40
CA ARG A 37 -1.66 13.65 7.76
C ARG A 37 -2.66 13.20 8.84
N TRP A 38 -3.35 12.09 8.63
CA TRP A 38 -4.36 11.59 9.57
C TRP A 38 -3.74 11.01 10.84
N ASN A 39 -2.52 10.50 10.76
CA ASN A 39 -1.81 9.97 11.92
C ASN A 39 -1.58 11.03 13.00
N THR A 40 -1.34 12.30 12.60
CA THR A 40 -1.15 13.41 13.55
C THR A 40 -2.36 13.69 14.45
N HIS A 41 -3.56 13.27 14.06
CA HIS A 41 -4.79 13.52 14.82
C HIS A 41 -5.39 12.24 15.43
N THR A 42 -5.07 11.07 14.89
CA THR A 42 -5.83 9.82 15.16
C THR A 42 -4.94 8.67 15.64
N ASN A 43 -3.61 8.79 15.61
CA ASN A 43 -2.67 7.70 15.94
C ASN A 43 -2.99 6.40 15.17
N LEU A 44 -3.18 6.51 13.85
CA LEU A 44 -3.44 5.39 12.94
C LEU A 44 -2.31 4.34 12.94
N THR A 45 -1.07 4.78 13.13
CA THR A 45 0.10 3.89 13.20
C THR A 45 1.25 4.53 13.97
N ALA A 46 2.05 3.72 14.66
CA ALA A 46 3.30 4.18 15.27
C ALA A 46 4.43 4.39 14.24
N ILE A 47 4.22 3.97 12.99
CA ILE A 47 5.22 4.00 11.92
C ILE A 47 5.03 5.27 11.09
N THR A 48 6.01 6.16 11.12
CA THR A 48 5.97 7.45 10.40
C THR A 48 7.07 7.60 9.36
N GLU A 49 8.16 6.86 9.51
CA GLU A 49 9.31 6.91 8.63
C GLU A 49 8.99 6.30 7.27
N ASP A 50 9.40 6.98 6.21
CA ASP A 50 9.07 6.63 4.82
C ASP A 50 9.52 5.20 4.45
N THR A 51 10.73 4.82 4.84
CA THR A 51 11.27 3.47 4.63
C THR A 51 10.42 2.43 5.35
N GLU A 52 10.04 2.67 6.60
CA GLU A 52 9.22 1.74 7.35
C GLU A 52 7.79 1.65 6.80
N ILE A 53 7.20 2.75 6.32
CA ILE A 53 5.90 2.71 5.64
C ILE A 53 5.99 1.81 4.40
N ILE A 54 7.04 1.95 3.59
CA ILE A 54 7.24 1.12 2.40
C ILE A 54 7.34 -0.36 2.79
N HIS A 55 8.19 -0.71 3.75
CA HIS A 55 8.42 -2.13 4.09
C HIS A 55 7.29 -2.75 4.90
N ARG A 56 6.83 -2.08 5.95
CA ARG A 56 5.95 -2.67 6.97
C ARG A 56 4.47 -2.49 6.65
N HIS A 57 4.12 -1.54 5.79
CA HIS A 57 2.74 -1.35 5.36
C HIS A 57 2.55 -1.74 3.90
N PHE A 58 3.31 -1.15 2.98
CA PHE A 58 3.04 -1.32 1.55
C PHE A 58 3.52 -2.68 1.02
N LEU A 59 4.79 -3.02 1.20
CA LEU A 59 5.35 -4.30 0.77
C LEU A 59 4.75 -5.48 1.54
N ASP A 60 4.56 -5.33 2.86
CA ASP A 60 3.89 -6.35 3.67
C ASP A 60 2.48 -6.65 3.14
N SER A 61 1.72 -5.63 2.73
CA SER A 61 0.38 -5.81 2.16
C SER A 61 0.37 -6.59 0.84
N VAL A 62 1.29 -6.32 -0.09
CA VAL A 62 1.36 -7.06 -1.37
C VAL A 62 2.00 -8.44 -1.21
N SER A 63 2.75 -8.68 -0.13
CA SER A 63 3.43 -9.96 0.12
C SER A 63 2.46 -11.15 0.17
N VAL A 64 1.18 -10.91 0.52
CA VAL A 64 0.12 -11.93 0.50
C VAL A 64 -0.05 -12.58 -0.88
N LEU A 65 0.29 -11.86 -1.95
CA LEU A 65 0.20 -12.35 -3.34
C LEU A 65 1.23 -13.45 -3.65
N ASN A 66 2.26 -13.61 -2.81
CA ASN A 66 3.18 -14.75 -2.92
C ASN A 66 2.53 -16.09 -2.51
N HIS A 67 1.43 -16.03 -1.77
CA HIS A 67 0.75 -17.20 -1.21
C HIS A 67 -0.70 -17.33 -1.67
N CYS A 68 -1.32 -16.22 -2.09
CA CYS A 68 -2.71 -16.16 -2.51
C CYS A 68 -2.82 -15.62 -3.94
N ASN A 69 -3.54 -16.33 -4.81
CA ASN A 69 -3.79 -15.87 -6.18
C ASN A 69 -5.06 -15.01 -6.21
N ILE A 70 -4.91 -13.71 -5.95
CA ILE A 70 -5.98 -12.72 -6.12
C ILE A 70 -5.95 -12.20 -7.56
N ARG A 71 -7.06 -12.29 -8.27
CA ARG A 71 -7.15 -11.93 -9.69
C ARG A 71 -8.04 -10.73 -9.93
N THR A 72 -7.83 -10.08 -11.07
CA THR A 72 -8.74 -9.08 -11.63
C THR A 72 -10.17 -9.60 -11.59
N GLY A 73 -11.08 -8.80 -11.03
CA GLY A 73 -12.49 -9.14 -10.92
C GLY A 73 -12.85 -10.03 -9.72
N ASP A 74 -11.91 -10.41 -8.85
CA ASP A 74 -12.26 -11.08 -7.59
C ASP A 74 -12.91 -10.11 -6.60
N SER A 75 -13.78 -10.65 -5.74
CA SER A 75 -14.29 -9.92 -4.57
C SER A 75 -13.38 -10.22 -3.38
N VAL A 76 -12.85 -9.16 -2.75
CA VAL A 76 -11.94 -9.26 -1.60
C VAL A 76 -12.56 -8.50 -0.44
N VAL A 77 -12.51 -9.09 0.75
CA VAL A 77 -12.87 -8.41 2.00
C VAL A 77 -11.64 -8.31 2.88
N ASP A 78 -11.38 -7.11 3.40
CA ASP A 78 -10.36 -6.85 4.41
C ASP A 78 -11.06 -6.55 5.73
N ILE A 79 -10.87 -7.42 6.72
CA ILE A 79 -11.58 -7.39 8.00
C ILE A 79 -10.61 -6.87 9.07
N GLY A 80 -10.98 -5.76 9.71
CA GLY A 80 -10.12 -5.08 10.67
C GLY A 80 -9.08 -4.19 10.00
N THR A 81 -9.44 -3.57 8.86
CA THR A 81 -8.47 -2.89 7.97
C THR A 81 -7.73 -1.72 8.64
N GLY A 82 -8.28 -1.16 9.72
CA GLY A 82 -7.68 -0.03 10.44
C GLY A 82 -7.41 1.15 9.51
N ALA A 83 -6.13 1.44 9.27
CA ALA A 83 -5.69 2.50 8.36
C ALA A 83 -5.86 2.17 6.86
N GLY A 84 -6.39 0.99 6.52
CA GLY A 84 -6.61 0.53 5.15
C GLY A 84 -5.69 -0.60 4.70
N PHE A 85 -5.00 -1.31 5.61
CA PHE A 85 -4.05 -2.36 5.28
C PHE A 85 -4.63 -3.75 5.57
N PRO A 86 -4.41 -4.74 4.68
CA PRO A 86 -3.71 -4.64 3.39
C PRO A 86 -4.56 -4.11 2.22
N GLY A 87 -5.86 -3.89 2.43
CA GLY A 87 -6.85 -3.68 1.38
C GLY A 87 -6.54 -2.56 0.39
N ILE A 88 -6.29 -1.33 0.85
CA ILE A 88 -6.05 -0.17 -0.03
C ILE A 88 -4.82 -0.41 -0.92
N VAL A 89 -3.75 -0.96 -0.36
CA VAL A 89 -2.53 -1.28 -1.13
C VAL A 89 -2.83 -2.34 -2.18
N LEU A 90 -3.58 -3.39 -1.83
CA LEU A 90 -4.00 -4.42 -2.79
C LEU A 90 -4.90 -3.86 -3.89
N LYS A 91 -5.79 -2.91 -3.57
CA LYS A 91 -6.65 -2.25 -4.56
C LYS A 91 -5.86 -1.34 -5.49
N ILE A 92 -4.78 -0.72 -5.03
CA ILE A 92 -3.86 0.02 -5.89
C ILE A 92 -3.08 -0.94 -6.78
N TYR A 93 -2.57 -2.04 -6.21
CA TYR A 93 -1.74 -3.00 -6.93
C TYR A 93 -2.53 -3.84 -7.96
N ILE A 94 -3.79 -4.17 -7.64
CA ILE A 94 -4.71 -4.91 -8.50
C ILE A 94 -5.99 -4.07 -8.68
N PRO A 95 -5.98 -3.07 -9.59
CA PRO A 95 -7.04 -2.07 -9.69
C PRO A 95 -8.46 -2.62 -9.88
N ASP A 96 -8.60 -3.82 -10.44
CA ASP A 96 -9.89 -4.39 -10.82
C ASP A 96 -10.51 -5.33 -9.78
N ILE A 97 -9.95 -5.44 -8.57
CA ILE A 97 -10.61 -6.19 -7.49
C ILE A 97 -11.81 -5.41 -6.93
N ARG A 98 -12.88 -6.11 -6.55
CA ARG A 98 -14.00 -5.52 -5.79
C ARG A 98 -13.69 -5.64 -4.30
N LEU A 99 -13.02 -4.62 -3.76
CA LEU A 99 -12.61 -4.59 -2.36
C LEU A 99 -13.71 -4.02 -1.46
N THR A 100 -13.98 -4.71 -0.35
CA THR A 100 -14.75 -4.19 0.79
C THR A 100 -13.84 -4.11 2.01
N LEU A 101 -13.89 -2.98 2.72
CA LEU A 101 -13.17 -2.74 3.96
C LEU A 101 -14.17 -2.79 5.13
N ILE A 102 -13.89 -3.61 6.14
CA ILE A 102 -14.75 -3.81 7.35
C ILE A 102 -13.95 -3.49 8.62
#